data_AF-X6MCT2-F1
#
_entry.id   AF-X6MCT2-F1
#
_cell.length_a   1.000
_cell.length_b   1.000
_cell.length_c   1.000
_cell.angle_alpha   90.00
_cell.angle_beta   90.00
_cell.angle_gamma   90.00
#
_symmetry.space_group_name_H-M   'P 1'
#
loop_
_entity.id
_entity.type
_entity.pdbx_description
1 polymer ?
#
loop_
_entity_poly.entity_id
_entity_poly.type
_entity_poly.pdbx_seq_one_letter_code
_entity_poly.pdbx_strand_id
1 'polypeptide(L)'
;MSDQIFQNLKEFPILLDESQCVPHKHEILICGGYNQRVCYSYHTLKNEYKLICEYPSDAELNGHCVVKLVNKDNNNKDSNSITLLSFGGSNFRKRHTLVMEYVSVWGNVSNELNKYNQWVPFTDEHNLPIIIGKYEGHNYHGARAVIDEVTIICYLSLIIQAILACLI
;
A
#
# COMPACT_ATOMS: atom_id res chain seq x y z
N MET A 1 -14.32 -31.38 16.86
CA MET A 1 -14.20 -30.04 16.26
C MET A 1 -12.82 -29.98 15.64
N SER A 2 -12.72 -29.71 14.35
CA SER A 2 -11.41 -29.58 13.69
C SER A 2 -10.81 -28.23 14.09
N ASP A 3 -9.70 -28.26 14.83
CA ASP A 3 -8.89 -27.08 15.15
C ASP A 3 -8.15 -26.62 13.88
N GLN A 4 -8.88 -25.96 12.99
CA GLN A 4 -8.28 -25.37 11.81
C GLN A 4 -7.61 -24.05 12.22
N ILE A 5 -6.29 -24.12 12.44
CA ILE A 5 -5.44 -22.98 12.85
C ILE A 5 -5.46 -21.87 11.79
N PHE A 6 -5.72 -22.22 10.53
CA PHE A 6 -5.82 -21.30 9.41
C PHE A 6 -7.18 -21.41 8.73
N GLN A 7 -7.78 -20.25 8.43
CA GLN A 7 -8.99 -20.16 7.63
C GLN A 7 -8.64 -19.56 6.26
N ASN A 8 -9.18 -20.16 5.20
CA ASN A 8 -9.03 -19.61 3.86
C ASN A 8 -9.92 -18.37 3.73
N LEU A 9 -9.36 -17.28 3.20
CA LEU A 9 -10.11 -16.08 2.83
C LEU A 9 -10.89 -16.34 1.54
N LYS A 10 -11.88 -15.49 1.24
CA LYS A 10 -12.55 -15.50 -0.06
C LYS A 10 -11.51 -15.39 -1.18
N GLU A 11 -11.65 -16.23 -2.20
CA GLU A 11 -10.76 -16.22 -3.36
C GLU A 11 -10.73 -14.82 -3.97
N PHE A 12 -9.50 -14.34 -4.19
CA PHE A 12 -9.28 -13.05 -4.80
C PHE A 12 -9.42 -13.17 -6.33
N PRO A 13 -10.11 -12.25 -7.01
CA PRO A 13 -10.40 -12.37 -8.45
C PRO A 13 -9.18 -12.31 -9.37
N ILE A 14 -7.99 -12.02 -8.82
CA ILE A 14 -6.72 -11.88 -9.56
C ILE A 14 -5.58 -12.54 -8.78
N LEU A 15 -4.45 -12.82 -9.43
CA LEU A 15 -3.26 -13.30 -8.73
C LEU A 15 -2.57 -12.14 -8.00
N LEU A 16 -2.32 -12.32 -6.70
CA LEU A 16 -1.56 -11.40 -5.84
C LEU A 16 -0.08 -11.80 -5.84
N ASP A 17 0.63 -11.47 -6.90
CA ASP A 17 2.07 -11.68 -6.93
C ASP A 17 2.80 -10.40 -6.54
N GLU A 18 3.74 -10.51 -5.59
CA GLU A 18 4.51 -9.40 -4.99
C GLU A 18 3.68 -8.18 -4.51
N SER A 19 2.38 -8.34 -4.27
CA SER A 19 1.50 -7.28 -3.79
C SER A 19 1.91 -6.74 -2.42
N GLN A 20 1.79 -5.43 -2.23
CA GLN A 20 2.02 -4.79 -0.94
C GLN A 20 0.70 -4.63 -0.20
N CYS A 21 0.67 -5.06 1.06
CA CYS A 21 -0.52 -5.04 1.90
C CYS A 21 -0.33 -4.10 3.09
N VAL A 22 -1.33 -3.27 3.37
CA VAL A 22 -1.33 -2.34 4.51
C VAL A 22 -2.58 -2.58 5.37
N PRO A 23 -2.44 -3.01 6.64
CA PRO A 23 -3.58 -3.17 7.52
C PRO A 23 -4.12 -1.81 8.01
N HIS A 24 -5.44 -1.66 8.02
CA HIS A 24 -6.12 -0.50 8.57
C HIS A 24 -7.48 -0.90 9.17
N LYS A 25 -7.62 -0.87 10.50
CA LYS A 25 -8.84 -1.28 11.21
C LYS A 25 -9.24 -2.71 10.79
N HIS A 26 -10.46 -2.89 10.26
CA HIS A 26 -10.97 -4.17 9.76
C HIS A 26 -10.70 -4.38 8.27
N GLU A 27 -9.73 -3.67 7.71
CA GLU A 27 -9.40 -3.70 6.30
C GLU A 27 -7.94 -4.08 6.07
N ILE A 28 -7.71 -4.82 5.00
CA ILE A 28 -6.39 -5.05 4.42
C ILE A 28 -6.39 -4.34 3.06
N LEU A 29 -5.63 -3.26 2.95
CA LEU A 29 -5.44 -2.58 1.69
C LEU A 29 -4.39 -3.33 0.89
N ILE A 30 -4.71 -3.67 -0.35
CA ILE A 30 -3.87 -4.38 -1.28
C ILE A 30 -3.53 -3.38 -2.38
N CYS A 31 -2.25 -3.02 -2.51
CA CYS A 31 -1.79 -1.99 -3.41
C CYS A 31 -0.96 -2.61 -4.53
N GLY A 32 -1.59 -2.84 -5.68
CA GLY A 32 -0.93 -3.35 -6.88
C GLY A 32 -0.16 -4.66 -6.67
N GLY A 33 0.86 -4.89 -7.49
CA GLY A 33 1.70 -6.09 -7.47
C GLY A 33 2.47 -6.25 -8.79
N TYR A 34 3.09 -7.40 -8.99
CA TYR A 34 3.75 -7.75 -10.24
C TYR A 34 2.74 -7.69 -11.40
N ASN A 35 2.99 -6.81 -12.37
CA ASN A 35 2.08 -6.52 -13.49
C ASN A 35 0.64 -6.14 -13.11
N GLN A 36 0.39 -5.78 -11.85
CA GLN A 36 -0.95 -5.44 -11.36
C GLN A 36 -0.97 -4.02 -10.80
N ARG A 37 -1.77 -3.15 -11.40
CA ARG A 37 -1.91 -1.74 -11.00
C ARG A 37 -3.12 -1.49 -10.11
N VAL A 38 -4.07 -2.43 -10.07
CA VAL A 38 -5.32 -2.26 -9.33
C VAL A 38 -5.10 -2.41 -7.83
N CYS A 39 -5.76 -1.55 -7.05
CA CYS A 39 -5.76 -1.55 -5.60
C CYS A 39 -7.14 -1.98 -5.06
N TYR A 40 -7.15 -2.77 -4.00
CA TYR A 40 -8.36 -3.29 -3.38
C TYR A 40 -8.33 -3.10 -1.86
N SER A 41 -9.50 -2.99 -1.25
CA SER A 41 -9.68 -3.15 0.20
C SER A 41 -10.39 -4.47 0.45
N TYR A 42 -9.77 -5.34 1.24
CA TYR A 42 -10.39 -6.54 1.78
C TYR A 42 -10.90 -6.26 3.19
N HIS A 43 -12.19 -6.47 3.44
CA HIS A 43 -12.76 -6.29 4.76
C HIS A 43 -12.80 -7.62 5.52
N THR A 44 -12.06 -7.73 6.62
CA THR A 44 -11.86 -8.98 7.38
C THR A 44 -13.15 -9.54 7.95
N LEU A 45 -14.01 -8.70 8.54
CA LEU A 45 -15.30 -9.15 9.10
C LEU A 45 -16.35 -9.50 8.04
N LYS A 46 -16.32 -8.84 6.87
CA LYS A 46 -17.29 -9.05 5.79
C LYS A 46 -16.84 -10.14 4.83
N ASN A 47 -15.56 -10.49 4.83
CA ASN A 47 -14.93 -11.41 3.89
C ASN A 47 -15.18 -11.02 2.42
N GLU A 48 -15.04 -9.73 2.11
CA GLU A 48 -15.33 -9.17 0.78
C GLU A 48 -14.25 -8.18 0.35
N TYR A 49 -14.10 -8.03 -0.96
CA TYR A 49 -13.18 -7.09 -1.59
C TYR A 49 -13.95 -5.95 -2.25
N LYS A 50 -13.40 -4.75 -2.18
CA LYS A 50 -13.85 -3.58 -2.95
C LYS A 50 -12.69 -2.94 -3.69
N LEU A 51 -12.96 -2.52 -4.92
CA LEU A 51 -12.03 -1.72 -5.70
C LEU A 51 -11.79 -0.38 -5.00
N ILE A 52 -10.52 0.04 -4.93
CA ILE A 52 -10.12 1.37 -4.46
C ILE A 52 -9.85 2.25 -5.69
N CYS A 53 -8.81 1.91 -6.45
CA CYS A 53 -8.36 2.65 -7.63
C CYS A 53 -7.28 1.86 -8.39
N GLU A 54 -6.61 2.51 -9.35
CA GLU A 54 -5.39 2.00 -9.97
C GLU A 54 -4.21 2.96 -9.75
N TYR A 55 -2.99 2.43 -9.76
CA TYR A 55 -1.77 3.22 -9.95
C TYR A 55 -1.79 3.94 -11.30
N PRO A 56 -1.03 5.04 -11.51
CA PRO A 56 -0.84 5.65 -12.82
C PRO A 56 -0.34 4.64 -13.87
N SER A 57 -0.63 4.89 -15.16
CA SER A 57 -0.29 3.95 -16.25
C SER A 57 1.21 3.79 -16.49
N ASP A 58 1.98 4.76 -16.07
CA ASP A 58 3.43 4.81 -16.18
C ASP A 58 4.17 4.38 -14.90
N ALA A 59 3.44 3.91 -13.88
CA ALA A 59 4.03 3.43 -12.63
C ALA A 59 4.51 1.98 -12.75
N GLU A 60 5.80 1.74 -12.47
CA GLU A 60 6.39 0.40 -12.45
C GLU A 60 6.44 -0.16 -11.03
N LEU A 61 5.63 -1.18 -10.77
CA LEU A 61 5.41 -1.70 -9.41
C LEU A 61 6.32 -2.88 -9.03
N ASN A 62 7.21 -3.30 -9.93
CA ASN A 62 8.10 -4.41 -9.64
C ASN A 62 9.18 -3.97 -8.63
N GLY A 63 9.11 -4.49 -7.40
CA GLY A 63 9.94 -4.04 -6.29
C GLY A 63 9.51 -2.70 -5.70
N HIS A 64 8.22 -2.37 -5.73
CA HIS A 64 7.70 -1.22 -4.99
C HIS A 64 7.41 -1.56 -3.53
N CYS A 65 7.42 -0.53 -2.69
CA CYS A 65 7.02 -0.60 -1.31
C CYS A 65 5.87 0.36 -1.06
N VAL A 66 4.95 -0.03 -0.17
CA VAL A 66 3.86 0.83 0.29
C VAL A 66 3.87 0.87 1.81
N VAL A 67 3.79 2.07 2.36
CA VAL A 67 3.83 2.31 3.79
C VAL A 67 2.74 3.28 4.20
N LYS A 68 2.23 3.07 5.41
CA LYS A 68 1.28 3.97 6.07
C LYS A 68 2.05 5.08 6.78
N LEU A 69 1.76 6.33 6.45
CA LEU A 69 2.29 7.50 7.16
C LEU A 69 1.51 7.70 8.46
N VAL A 70 2.21 7.93 9.57
CA VAL A 70 1.61 8.27 10.87
C VAL A 70 1.72 9.78 11.07
N ASN A 71 0.59 10.49 11.03
CA ASN A 71 0.57 11.93 11.33
C ASN A 71 0.19 12.16 12.80
N LYS A 72 1.04 12.83 13.57
CA LYS A 72 0.83 13.12 15.01
C LYS A 72 -0.31 14.14 15.23
N ASP A 73 -0.59 15.00 14.26
CA ASP A 73 -1.59 16.06 14.40
C ASP A 73 -3.03 15.54 14.22
N ASN A 74 -3.19 14.38 13.56
CA ASN A 74 -4.47 13.67 13.48
C ASN A 74 -4.66 12.79 14.73
N ASN A 75 -4.86 13.44 15.88
CA ASN A 75 -5.22 12.80 17.15
C ASN A 75 -6.57 12.07 17.12
N ASN A 76 -7.28 12.10 15.99
CA ASN A 76 -8.51 11.35 15.82
C ASN A 76 -8.17 9.89 15.47
N LYS A 77 -7.92 9.07 16.50
CA LYS A 77 -7.76 7.61 16.39
C LYS A 77 -8.91 6.93 15.63
N ASP A 78 -10.05 7.61 15.51
CA ASP A 78 -11.24 7.13 14.82
C ASP A 78 -11.33 7.55 13.34
N SER A 79 -10.33 8.26 12.78
CA SER A 79 -10.37 8.63 11.36
C SER A 79 -10.49 7.39 10.48
N ASN A 80 -11.45 7.41 9.55
CA ASN A 80 -11.61 6.38 8.52
C ASN A 80 -10.62 6.59 7.37
N SER A 81 -9.73 7.58 7.49
CA SER A 81 -8.71 7.91 6.51
C SER A 81 -7.31 7.69 7.04
N ILE A 82 -6.41 7.35 6.11
CA ILE A 82 -4.97 7.23 6.32
C ILE A 82 -4.23 7.77 5.10
N THR A 83 -2.99 8.18 5.29
CA THR A 83 -2.11 8.52 4.17
C THR A 83 -1.16 7.37 3.88
N LEU A 84 -1.10 6.96 2.62
CA LEU A 84 -0.20 5.94 2.12
C LEU A 84 0.88 6.59 1.25
N LEU A 85 2.10 6.09 1.36
CA LEU A 85 3.23 6.45 0.51
C LEU A 85 3.68 5.20 -0.23
N SER A 86 3.69 5.27 -1.55
CA SER A 86 4.21 4.23 -2.44
C SER A 86 5.47 4.73 -3.11
N PHE A 87 6.53 3.96 -3.08
CA PHE A 87 7.77 4.29 -3.77
C PHE A 87 8.44 3.02 -4.29
N GLY A 88 9.20 3.17 -5.37
CA GLY A 88 9.82 2.02 -6.01
C GLY A 88 10.68 2.41 -7.19
N GLY A 89 11.01 1.40 -8.00
CA GLY A 89 11.88 1.52 -9.16
C GLY A 89 13.29 0.98 -8.90
N SER A 90 14.11 1.03 -9.93
CA SER A 90 15.49 0.52 -9.93
C SER A 90 16.32 1.26 -10.97
N ASN A 91 17.58 0.86 -11.18
CA ASN A 91 18.40 1.42 -12.26
C ASN A 91 17.79 1.16 -13.67
N PHE A 92 16.91 0.17 -13.80
CA PHE A 92 16.31 -0.25 -15.08
C PHE A 92 14.81 0.03 -15.16
N ARG A 93 14.22 0.61 -14.12
CA ARG A 93 12.78 0.83 -13.99
C ARG A 93 12.50 2.24 -13.53
N LYS A 94 11.51 2.91 -14.13
CA LYS A 94 11.16 4.28 -13.75
C LYS A 94 10.89 4.35 -12.25
N ARG A 95 11.59 5.25 -11.55
CA ARG A 95 11.32 5.50 -10.12
C ARG A 95 10.01 6.27 -9.98
N HIS A 96 9.25 5.93 -8.96
CA HIS A 96 8.07 6.69 -8.57
C HIS A 96 8.07 6.94 -7.07
N THR A 97 7.40 8.01 -6.68
CA THR A 97 7.00 8.26 -5.30
C THR A 97 5.63 8.91 -5.39
N LEU A 98 4.64 8.20 -4.86
CA LEU A 98 3.23 8.50 -4.97
C LEU A 98 2.63 8.53 -3.58
N VAL A 99 1.72 9.46 -3.34
CA VAL A 99 0.96 9.55 -2.10
C VAL A 99 -0.51 9.32 -2.39
N MET A 100 -1.21 8.70 -1.46
CA MET A 100 -2.65 8.55 -1.51
C MET A 100 -3.23 8.87 -0.15
N GLU A 101 -4.22 9.75 -0.12
CA GLU A 101 -5.13 9.83 1.01
C GLU A 101 -6.24 8.81 0.82
N TYR A 102 -6.14 7.72 1.56
CA TYR A 102 -7.13 6.65 1.55
C TYR A 102 -8.25 6.97 2.51
N VAL A 103 -9.50 6.79 2.09
CA VAL A 103 -10.72 6.82 2.89
C VAL A 103 -11.43 5.49 2.70
N SER A 104 -11.82 4.84 3.81
CA SER A 104 -12.52 3.56 3.80
C SER A 104 -13.67 3.51 2.79
N VAL A 105 -13.59 2.56 1.85
CA VAL A 105 -14.63 2.29 0.84
C VAL A 105 -15.84 1.52 1.41
N TRP A 106 -15.83 1.25 2.71
CA TRP A 106 -16.88 0.52 3.42
C TRP A 106 -17.80 1.41 4.26
N GLY A 107 -17.47 2.69 4.42
CA GLY A 107 -18.29 3.69 5.11
C GLY A 107 -19.28 4.42 4.21
N ASN A 108 -20.21 5.15 4.82
CA ASN A 108 -21.22 5.99 4.14
C ASN A 108 -20.66 7.38 3.80
N VAL A 109 -19.56 7.45 3.03
CA VAL A 109 -18.99 8.74 2.63
C VAL A 109 -19.58 9.14 1.27
N SER A 110 -20.41 10.18 1.28
CA SER A 110 -21.07 10.79 0.12
C SER A 110 -20.06 11.34 -0.89
N ASN A 111 -20.27 11.08 -2.18
CA ASN A 111 -19.87 11.74 -3.46
C ASN A 111 -18.57 12.61 -3.60
N GLU A 112 -17.77 12.82 -2.56
CA GLU A 112 -16.51 13.57 -2.58
C GLU A 112 -15.28 12.65 -2.67
N LEU A 113 -15.49 11.35 -2.95
CA LEU A 113 -14.41 10.39 -3.23
C LEU A 113 -13.55 10.78 -4.42
N ASN A 114 -14.00 11.71 -5.28
CA ASN A 114 -13.28 12.11 -6.49
C ASN A 114 -11.89 12.71 -6.22
N LYS A 115 -11.60 13.14 -4.98
CA LYS A 115 -10.28 13.66 -4.58
C LYS A 115 -9.45 12.68 -3.72
N TYR A 116 -10.08 11.64 -3.19
CA TYR A 116 -9.46 10.66 -2.31
C TYR A 116 -9.27 9.34 -3.06
N ASN A 117 -8.59 8.37 -2.44
CA ASN A 117 -8.41 7.04 -3.00
C ASN A 117 -7.77 7.07 -4.41
N GLN A 118 -6.88 8.03 -4.66
CA GLN A 118 -6.12 8.11 -5.91
C GLN A 118 -4.65 8.31 -5.59
N TRP A 119 -3.80 7.70 -6.40
CA TRP A 119 -2.36 7.92 -6.33
C TRP A 119 -2.01 9.22 -7.05
N VAL A 120 -1.40 10.16 -6.34
CA VAL A 120 -0.88 11.40 -6.89
C VAL A 120 0.64 11.49 -6.67
N PRO A 121 1.39 12.18 -7.53
CA PRO A 121 2.81 12.43 -7.32
C PRO A 121 3.08 13.05 -5.95
N PHE A 122 4.06 12.53 -5.23
CA PHE A 122 4.53 13.18 -4.00
C PHE A 122 5.43 14.34 -4.38
N THR A 123 5.01 15.57 -4.10
CA THR A 123 5.70 16.79 -4.53
C THR A 123 6.08 17.70 -3.36
N ASP A 124 7.07 18.55 -3.57
CA ASP A 124 7.39 19.65 -2.66
C ASP A 124 6.40 20.83 -2.81
N GLU A 125 6.67 21.92 -2.08
CA GLU A 125 5.88 23.16 -2.10
C GLU A 125 5.88 23.87 -3.47
N HIS A 126 6.79 23.51 -4.36
CA HIS A 126 6.88 24.02 -5.72
C HIS A 126 6.28 23.06 -6.77
N ASN A 127 5.57 22.02 -6.33
CA ASN A 127 5.03 20.93 -7.16
C ASN A 127 6.11 20.12 -7.90
N LEU A 128 7.35 20.11 -7.41
CA LEU A 128 8.40 19.27 -7.98
C LEU A 128 8.33 17.86 -7.37
N PRO A 129 8.38 16.78 -8.18
CA PRO A 129 8.35 15.42 -7.68
C PRO A 129 9.51 15.12 -6.73
N ILE A 130 9.20 14.65 -5.54
CA ILE A 130 10.17 14.15 -4.56
C ILE A 130 10.37 12.66 -4.83
N ILE A 131 11.58 12.26 -5.21
CA ILE A 131 11.92 10.85 -5.46
C ILE A 131 12.69 10.28 -4.27
N ILE A 132 12.19 9.17 -3.73
CA ILE A 132 12.88 8.42 -2.68
C ILE A 132 13.92 7.50 -3.31
N GLY A 133 15.18 7.67 -2.88
CA GLY A 133 16.33 6.89 -3.35
C GLY A 133 17.26 7.65 -4.30
N LYS A 134 18.52 7.23 -4.36
CA LYS A 134 19.49 7.76 -5.34
C LYS A 134 19.31 7.07 -6.68
N TYR A 135 19.56 7.80 -7.77
CA TYR A 135 19.41 7.28 -9.13
C TYR A 135 20.26 6.03 -9.36
N GLU A 136 21.53 6.06 -8.93
CA GLU A 136 22.48 4.96 -9.10
C GLU A 136 22.54 4.03 -7.88
N GLY A 137 22.51 2.72 -8.13
CA GLY A 137 22.89 1.69 -7.16
C GLY A 137 21.80 1.25 -6.17
N HIS A 138 20.61 1.86 -6.20
CA HIS A 138 19.53 1.52 -5.27
C HIS A 138 18.43 0.71 -5.99
N ASN A 139 18.27 -0.56 -5.59
CA ASN A 139 17.19 -1.43 -6.03
C ASN A 139 16.20 -1.64 -4.87
N TYR A 140 14.93 -1.34 -5.09
CA TYR A 140 13.87 -1.57 -4.10
C TYR A 140 13.24 -2.96 -4.18
N HIS A 141 13.70 -3.83 -5.08
CA HIS A 141 13.22 -5.21 -5.15
C HIS A 141 13.44 -5.95 -3.81
N GLY A 142 12.37 -6.52 -3.25
CA GLY A 142 12.39 -7.15 -1.93
C GLY A 142 12.52 -6.18 -0.74
N ALA A 143 12.45 -4.86 -0.97
CA ALA A 143 12.50 -3.88 0.09
C ALA A 143 11.22 -3.89 0.93
N ARG A 144 11.38 -3.98 2.25
CA ARG A 144 10.32 -3.76 3.25
C ARG A 144 10.61 -2.47 3.97
N ALA A 145 9.67 -1.53 3.94
CA ALA A 145 9.83 -0.26 4.62
C ALA A 145 9.03 -0.23 5.93
N VAL A 146 9.67 0.26 6.98
CA VAL A 146 9.04 0.62 8.24
C VAL A 146 9.19 2.12 8.42
N ILE A 147 8.10 2.77 8.81
CA ILE A 147 8.12 4.17 9.21
C ILE A 147 8.06 4.21 10.73
N ASP A 148 9.14 4.70 11.33
CA ASP A 148 9.13 5.22 12.69
C ASP A 148 9.25 6.74 12.64
N GLU A 149 9.06 7.43 13.77
CA GLU A 149 8.75 8.86 13.89
C GLU A 149 9.54 9.85 13.01
N VAL A 150 10.75 9.49 12.55
CA VAL A 150 11.60 10.31 11.68
C VAL A 150 12.34 9.49 10.60
N THR A 151 12.16 8.16 10.53
CA THR A 151 13.03 7.28 9.71
C THR A 151 12.25 6.25 8.91
N ILE A 152 12.50 6.21 7.59
CA ILE A 152 12.09 5.12 6.71
C ILE A 152 13.25 4.11 6.66
N ILE A 153 13.06 2.92 7.22
CA ILE A 153 14.06 1.85 7.14
C ILE A 153 13.61 0.83 6.10
N CYS A 154 14.36 0.70 5.00
CA CYS A 154 14.13 -0.27 3.94
C CYS A 154 15.06 -1.49 4.11
N TYR A 155 14.50 -2.66 4.43
CA TYR A 155 15.24 -3.93 4.48
C TYR A 155 15.07 -4.69 3.16
N LEU A 156 16.17 -5.06 2.48
CA LEU A 156 16.14 -6.08 1.42
C LEU A 156 16.03 -7.45 2.09
N SER A 157 14.84 -8.07 2.09
CA SER A 157 14.65 -9.41 2.67
C SER A 157 14.54 -10.47 1.58
N LEU A 158 15.41 -11.48 1.64
CA LEU A 158 15.35 -12.74 0.88
C LEU A 158 14.33 -13.75 1.43
N ILE A 159 13.44 -13.33 2.32
CA ILE A 159 12.47 -14.21 2.96
C ILE A 159 11.17 -13.44 2.96
N ILE A 160 10.06 -14.06 2.51
CA ILE A 160 8.70 -13.98 3.07
C ILE A 160 7.75 -14.75 2.13
N GLN A 161 7.61 -16.05 2.40
CA GLN A 161 6.32 -16.75 2.25
C GLN A 161 5.57 -16.83 3.60
N ALA A 162 6.15 -16.30 4.69
CA ALA A 162 5.71 -16.61 6.06
C ALA A 162 4.90 -15.52 6.79
N ILE A 163 4.85 -14.27 6.32
CA ILE A 163 4.24 -13.18 7.12
C ILE A 163 2.72 -13.08 6.99
N LEU A 164 2.09 -13.74 6.01
CA LEU A 164 0.62 -13.84 5.99
C LEU A 164 0.07 -14.70 7.15
N ALA A 165 0.93 -15.41 7.89
CA ALA A 165 0.55 -16.30 8.99
C ALA A 165 0.58 -15.65 10.39
N CYS A 166 0.88 -14.35 10.54
CA CYS A 166 1.03 -13.71 11.85
C CYS A 166 0.08 -12.52 12.11
N LEU A 167 -0.91 -12.28 11.24
CA LEU A 167 -1.89 -11.18 11.41
C LEU A 167 -3.35 -11.67 11.51
N ILE A 168 -3.56 -12.94 11.88
CA ILE A 168 -4.86 -13.48 12.30
C ILE A 168 -4.67 -14.14 13.67
#